data_AF-A0A6J5GR81-F1
#
_entry.id   AF-A0A6J5GR81-F1
#
_cell.length_a   1.000
_cell.length_b   1.000
_cell.length_c   1.000
_cell.angle_alpha   90.00
_cell.angle_beta   90.00
_cell.angle_gamma   90.00
#
_symmetry.space_group_name_H-M   'P 1'
#
loop_
_entity.id
_entity.type
_entity.pdbx_description
1 polymer ?
#
loop_
_entity_poly.entity_id
_entity_poly.type
_entity_poly.pdbx_seq_one_letter_code
_entity_poly.pdbx_strand_id
1 'polypeptide(L)'
;MGTLPTDHERRGFMKLIASAAALTSCCCASVGRAFAHETAERGGAIAGGEKSAKSRMLGIGADVLQSQAPIAAINMYLNGFHFYADDMGRQIEAHHYCHHVNEDFFQCVIYDGNKSHSRLIGIEYIVSEKIFRSLPADEKPLWHSHRHETTSGELVMPRIPMEVEHTAIASLVNTYGKTWHTWQIDRDSALPLGIPQLMMGFTQDGQLEAAMIESRDTELGISTLKERQNREDLAKSAGPVQAGADGWQSGQAAQLVLQKLPLKNRRG
;
A
#
# COMPACT_ATOMS: atom_id res chain seq x y z
N MET A 1 -49.65 -10.01 1.50
CA MET A 1 -48.60 -9.46 0.63
C MET A 1 -48.23 -8.09 1.17
N GLY A 2 -47.06 -7.84 1.74
CA GLY A 2 -45.81 -8.62 1.67
C GLY A 2 -44.65 -7.64 1.70
N THR A 3 -44.64 -6.75 2.70
CA THR A 3 -43.67 -5.66 2.84
C THR A 3 -42.35 -6.18 3.39
N LEU A 4 -41.25 -5.87 2.69
CA LEU A 4 -39.90 -6.23 3.09
C LEU A 4 -39.48 -5.50 4.39
N PRO A 5 -38.72 -6.15 5.30
CA PRO A 5 -38.23 -5.52 6.52
C PRO A 5 -37.00 -4.65 6.28
N THR A 6 -36.86 -3.60 7.09
CA THR A 6 -35.65 -2.76 7.22
C THR A 6 -34.99 -3.05 8.57
N ASP A 7 -33.72 -3.43 8.56
CA ASP A 7 -32.80 -3.60 9.72
C ASP A 7 -31.38 -3.81 9.14
N HIS A 8 -30.23 -3.64 9.80
CA HIS A 8 -29.78 -3.14 11.12
C HIS A 8 -28.30 -2.70 10.88
N GLU A 9 -27.61 -1.75 11.53
CA GLU A 9 -27.84 -0.88 12.70
C GLU A 9 -27.34 0.56 12.41
N ARG A 10 -27.62 1.51 13.31
CA ARG A 10 -26.68 2.58 13.69
C ARG A 10 -26.39 2.43 15.18
N ARG A 11 -25.16 2.10 15.58
CA ARG A 11 -24.76 2.19 17.01
C ARG A 11 -24.16 3.55 17.34
N GLY A 12 -25.03 4.46 17.78
CA GLY A 12 -24.61 5.59 18.59
C GLY A 12 -24.57 5.17 20.06
N PHE A 13 -23.48 5.49 20.76
CA PHE A 13 -23.47 5.53 22.23
C PHE A 13 -22.77 6.82 22.64
N MET A 14 -23.47 7.67 23.40
CA MET A 14 -22.93 8.96 23.83
C MET A 14 -23.20 9.17 25.32
N LYS A 15 -22.13 9.56 26.02
CA LYS A 15 -22.08 10.16 27.36
C LYS A 15 -22.33 9.23 28.56
N LEU A 16 -21.31 9.16 29.42
CA LEU A 16 -21.42 9.70 30.77
C LEU A 16 -20.06 10.26 31.19
N ILE A 17 -20.04 11.54 31.56
CA ILE A 17 -18.87 12.21 32.15
C ILE A 17 -19.07 12.19 33.66
N ALA A 18 -18.13 11.62 34.40
CA ALA A 18 -18.09 11.69 35.85
C ALA A 18 -16.73 12.24 36.29
N SER A 19 -16.73 13.48 36.78
CA SER A 19 -15.54 14.14 37.32
C SER A 19 -15.30 13.70 38.76
N ALA A 20 -14.11 13.18 39.07
CA ALA A 20 -13.63 13.00 40.43
C ALA A 20 -12.16 13.43 40.53
N ALA A 21 -11.87 14.41 41.38
CA ALA A 21 -10.52 14.89 41.63
C ALA A 21 -10.06 14.46 43.04
N ALA A 22 -8.84 13.94 43.17
CA ALA A 22 -8.22 13.65 44.46
C ALA A 22 -6.68 13.74 44.41
N LEU A 23 -6.11 14.21 45.52
CA LEU A 23 -4.72 14.65 45.73
C LEU A 23 -4.19 13.99 47.03
N THR A 24 -2.92 13.61 47.22
CA THR A 24 -1.72 13.55 46.35
C THR A 24 -0.75 12.56 47.01
N SER A 25 0.07 11.81 46.25
CA SER A 25 1.34 11.33 46.82
C SER A 25 2.44 11.02 45.79
N CYS A 26 3.67 11.39 46.15
CA CYS A 26 4.89 11.14 45.38
C CYS A 26 5.69 10.03 46.07
N CYS A 27 6.04 8.96 45.34
CA CYS A 27 7.04 7.97 45.76
C CYS A 27 7.88 7.54 44.56
N CYS A 28 9.20 7.57 44.72
CA CYS A 28 10.16 7.26 43.66
C CYS A 28 10.38 5.75 43.53
N ALA A 29 10.13 5.18 42.34
CA ALA A 29 10.63 3.87 41.94
C ALA A 29 10.56 3.68 40.42
N SER A 30 11.41 4.37 39.65
CA SER A 30 11.55 4.10 38.21
C SER A 30 12.38 2.83 37.99
N VAL A 31 11.71 1.68 38.05
CA VAL A 31 12.19 0.43 37.45
C VAL A 31 12.45 0.66 35.96
N GLY A 32 13.44 -0.05 35.41
CA GLY A 32 14.02 0.24 34.09
C GLY A 32 12.98 0.45 32.99
N ARG A 33 13.12 1.55 32.24
CA ARG A 33 12.43 1.73 30.97
C ARG A 33 12.93 0.67 30.00
N ALA A 34 12.11 -0.35 29.75
CA ALA A 34 12.24 -1.13 28.53
C ALA A 34 12.15 -0.14 27.35
N PHE A 35 13.08 -0.27 26.39
CA PHE A 35 13.01 0.48 25.15
C PHE A 35 11.84 -0.09 24.32
N ALA A 36 10.65 0.46 24.54
CA ALA A 36 9.63 0.47 23.51
C ALA A 36 10.22 1.30 22.37
N HIS A 37 10.77 0.61 21.37
CA HIS A 37 11.25 1.23 20.14
C HIS A 37 9.99 1.61 19.34
N GLU A 38 9.38 2.74 19.73
CA GLU A 38 8.37 3.42 18.94
C GLU A 38 8.99 3.64 17.56
N THR A 39 8.54 2.85 16.59
CA THR A 39 9.01 2.92 15.22
C THR A 39 8.62 4.29 14.69
N ALA A 40 9.57 5.22 14.77
CA ALA A 40 9.39 6.57 14.29
C ALA A 40 8.85 6.50 12.87
N GLU A 41 7.72 7.18 12.65
CA GLU A 41 7.12 7.39 11.33
C GLU A 41 8.25 7.57 10.30
N ARG A 42 8.42 6.61 9.38
CA ARG A 42 9.63 6.54 8.55
C ARG A 42 9.82 7.76 7.64
N GLY A 43 8.77 8.58 7.51
CA GLY A 43 8.88 9.99 7.13
C GLY A 43 8.62 10.94 8.32
N GLY A 44 9.42 11.99 8.43
CA GLY A 44 9.10 13.17 9.24
C GLY A 44 7.75 13.82 8.89
N ALA A 45 7.18 14.54 9.86
CA ALA A 45 5.79 15.01 9.84
C ALA A 45 5.41 15.81 8.58
N ILE A 46 4.20 15.58 8.08
CA ILE A 46 3.62 16.31 6.94
C ILE A 46 3.55 17.80 7.28
N ALA A 47 4.06 18.66 6.40
CA ALA A 47 4.11 20.09 6.65
C ALA A 47 2.71 20.72 6.71
N GLY A 48 2.41 21.42 7.80
CA GLY A 48 1.16 22.14 7.99
C GLY A 48 0.75 22.30 9.45
N GLY A 49 -0.42 22.89 9.68
CA GLY A 49 -1.09 22.91 10.99
C GLY A 49 -2.28 21.96 11.03
N GLU A 50 -2.77 21.64 12.24
CA GLU A 50 -3.95 20.80 12.40
C GLU A 50 -5.20 21.34 11.67
N LYS A 51 -6.10 20.42 11.28
CA LYS A 51 -7.43 20.79 10.74
C LYS A 51 -8.18 21.65 11.76
N SER A 52 -8.49 22.90 11.39
CA SER A 52 -9.32 23.81 12.17
C SER A 52 -10.71 23.23 12.48
N ALA A 53 -11.38 23.73 13.51
CA ALA A 53 -12.76 23.31 13.84
C ALA A 53 -13.73 23.48 12.64
N LYS A 54 -13.57 24.55 11.86
CA LYS A 54 -14.31 24.78 10.61
C LYS A 54 -14.04 23.69 9.58
N SER A 55 -12.77 23.32 9.38
CA SER A 55 -12.36 22.26 8.44
C SER A 55 -12.90 20.89 8.87
N ARG A 56 -12.91 20.59 10.18
CA ARG A 56 -13.50 19.35 10.72
C ARG A 56 -15.01 19.30 10.48
N MET A 57 -15.73 20.40 10.73
CA MET A 57 -17.18 20.49 10.49
C MET A 57 -17.53 20.34 9.00
N LEU A 58 -16.75 20.96 8.10
CA LEU A 58 -16.93 20.80 6.65
C LEU A 58 -16.69 19.35 6.19
N GLY A 59 -15.70 18.66 6.76
CA GLY A 59 -15.46 17.23 6.50
C GLY A 59 -16.68 16.37 6.86
N ILE A 60 -17.20 16.52 8.08
CA ILE A 60 -18.41 15.80 8.54
C ILE A 60 -19.60 16.09 7.63
N GLY A 61 -19.77 17.35 7.18
CA GLY A 61 -20.81 17.72 6.23
C GLY A 61 -20.65 17.02 4.86
N ALA A 62 -19.41 16.92 4.35
CA ALA A 62 -19.12 16.19 3.12
C ALA A 62 -19.39 14.69 3.27
N ASP A 63 -18.96 14.05 4.36
CA ASP A 63 -19.17 12.63 4.64
C ASP A 63 -20.66 12.24 4.72
N VAL A 64 -21.53 13.18 5.09
CA VAL A 64 -22.99 12.98 5.14
C VAL A 64 -23.68 13.26 3.80
N LEU A 65 -23.17 14.20 3.00
CA LEU A 65 -23.85 14.73 1.81
C LEU A 65 -23.30 14.20 0.47
N GLN A 66 -22.07 13.70 0.44
CA GLN A 66 -21.39 13.27 -0.79
C GLN A 66 -21.19 11.76 -0.79
N SER A 67 -21.62 11.09 -1.86
CA SER A 67 -21.29 9.68 -2.09
C SER A 67 -19.83 9.54 -2.53
N GLN A 68 -19.09 8.64 -1.87
CA GLN A 68 -17.69 8.35 -2.18
C GLN A 68 -17.55 7.03 -2.95
N ALA A 69 -18.41 6.81 -3.96
CA ALA A 69 -18.55 5.51 -4.62
C ALA A 69 -17.22 4.87 -5.12
N PRO A 70 -16.25 5.60 -5.72
CA PRO A 70 -14.97 5.02 -6.11
C PRO A 70 -14.10 4.57 -4.92
N ILE A 71 -14.19 5.26 -3.78
CA ILE A 71 -13.45 4.91 -2.56
C ILE A 71 -14.13 3.72 -1.86
N ALA A 72 -15.46 3.69 -1.84
CA ALA A 72 -16.24 2.58 -1.31
C ALA A 72 -16.12 1.28 -2.13
N ALA A 73 -15.59 1.34 -3.35
CA ALA A 73 -15.32 0.18 -4.19
C ALA A 73 -13.97 -0.51 -3.86
N ILE A 74 -13.07 0.17 -3.14
CA ILE A 74 -11.82 -0.40 -2.62
C ILE A 74 -12.17 -1.47 -1.58
N ASN A 75 -11.82 -2.71 -1.87
CA ASN A 75 -12.25 -3.89 -1.12
C ASN A 75 -11.11 -4.87 -0.79
N MET A 76 -9.89 -4.59 -1.25
CA MET A 76 -8.69 -5.37 -0.96
C MET A 76 -7.63 -4.49 -0.28
N TYR A 77 -6.98 -5.04 0.75
CA TYR A 77 -5.82 -4.46 1.39
C TYR A 77 -4.66 -5.46 1.30
N LEU A 78 -3.56 -5.04 0.70
CA LEU A 78 -2.32 -5.80 0.60
C LEU A 78 -1.16 -4.98 1.16
N ASN A 79 -0.13 -5.67 1.59
CA ASN A 79 1.13 -5.08 2.00
C ASN A 79 2.27 -5.84 1.31
N GLY A 80 3.16 -5.10 0.68
CA GLY A 80 4.32 -5.61 -0.04
C GLY A 80 5.44 -4.57 -0.02
N PHE A 81 6.43 -4.75 -0.89
CA PHE A 81 7.60 -3.88 -0.93
C PHE A 81 7.97 -3.53 -2.37
N HIS A 82 8.35 -2.29 -2.59
CA HIS A 82 8.89 -1.84 -3.87
C HIS A 82 10.29 -1.28 -3.71
N PHE A 83 11.04 -1.22 -4.80
CA PHE A 83 12.21 -0.36 -4.92
C PHE A 83 12.09 0.58 -6.13
N TYR A 84 12.85 1.67 -6.12
CA TYR A 84 12.88 2.61 -7.24
C TYR A 84 13.51 1.93 -8.45
N ALA A 85 12.88 1.99 -9.63
CA ALA A 85 13.34 1.20 -10.78
C ALA A 85 14.82 1.40 -11.14
N ASP A 86 15.35 2.60 -10.91
CA ASP A 86 16.75 3.00 -11.13
C ASP A 86 17.67 2.88 -9.89
N ASP A 87 17.15 2.47 -8.73
CA ASP A 87 17.90 2.31 -7.47
C ASP A 87 17.29 1.24 -6.54
N MET A 88 17.77 -0.01 -6.68
CA MET A 88 17.37 -1.16 -5.83
C MET A 88 17.83 -1.04 -4.37
N GLY A 89 18.73 -0.10 -4.05
CA GLY A 89 19.13 0.22 -2.68
C GLY A 89 18.12 1.10 -1.94
N ARG A 90 17.10 1.62 -2.62
CA ARG A 90 16.03 2.44 -2.03
C ARG A 90 14.73 1.64 -2.01
N GLN A 91 14.45 1.02 -0.87
CA GLN A 91 13.34 0.09 -0.68
C GLN A 91 12.25 0.71 0.20
N ILE A 92 10.99 0.49 -0.17
CA ILE A 92 9.80 1.13 0.41
C ILE A 92 8.75 0.06 0.71
N GLU A 93 8.29 0.00 1.96
CA GLU A 93 7.09 -0.76 2.31
C GLU A 93 5.84 -0.07 1.74
N ALA A 94 4.98 -0.83 1.08
CA ALA A 94 3.87 -0.33 0.28
C ALA A 94 2.54 -0.96 0.74
N HIS A 95 1.63 -0.11 1.21
CA HIS A 95 0.29 -0.50 1.66
C HIS A 95 -0.72 -0.23 0.56
N HIS A 96 -1.10 -1.28 -0.15
CA HIS A 96 -1.97 -1.24 -1.32
C HIS A 96 -3.44 -1.35 -0.90
N TYR A 97 -4.24 -0.38 -1.32
CA TYR A 97 -5.68 -0.38 -1.15
C TYR A 97 -6.32 -0.43 -2.53
N CYS A 98 -6.76 -1.62 -2.92
CA CYS A 98 -7.12 -1.95 -4.30
C CYS A 98 -8.63 -2.13 -4.48
N HIS A 99 -9.08 -1.77 -5.68
CA HIS A 99 -10.37 -2.15 -6.24
C HIS A 99 -10.13 -3.11 -7.42
N HIS A 100 -10.68 -4.32 -7.32
CA HIS A 100 -10.75 -5.27 -8.44
C HIS A 100 -11.86 -4.80 -9.40
N VAL A 101 -11.48 -4.18 -10.52
CA VAL A 101 -12.42 -3.54 -11.46
C VAL A 101 -13.12 -4.58 -12.33
N ASN A 102 -12.38 -5.59 -12.76
CA ASN A 102 -12.82 -6.79 -13.46
C ASN A 102 -11.70 -7.84 -13.39
N GLU A 103 -12.00 -9.10 -13.74
CA GLU A 103 -11.09 -10.26 -13.67
C GLU A 103 -9.68 -10.08 -14.25
N ASP A 104 -9.47 -9.12 -15.18
CA ASP A 104 -8.18 -8.85 -15.80
C ASP A 104 -7.49 -7.57 -15.28
N PHE A 105 -8.12 -6.78 -14.39
CA PHE A 105 -7.66 -5.43 -14.01
C PHE A 105 -7.99 -5.01 -12.57
N PHE A 106 -6.97 -4.59 -11.84
CA PHE A 106 -7.09 -3.91 -10.54
C PHE A 106 -6.47 -2.51 -10.61
N GLN A 107 -6.97 -1.61 -9.76
CA GLN A 107 -6.35 -0.31 -9.52
C GLN A 107 -6.20 -0.09 -8.02
N CYS A 108 -5.04 0.42 -7.61
CA CYS A 108 -4.67 0.57 -6.21
C CYS A 108 -4.21 2.00 -5.92
N VAL A 109 -4.58 2.51 -4.74
CA VAL A 109 -3.91 3.64 -4.11
C VAL A 109 -2.95 3.10 -3.05
N ILE A 110 -1.74 3.65 -2.99
CA ILE A 110 -0.65 3.12 -2.15
C ILE A 110 -0.31 4.13 -1.06
N TYR A 111 -0.19 3.63 0.16
CA TYR A 111 0.19 4.39 1.35
C TYR A 111 1.51 3.90 1.95
N ASP A 112 2.17 4.75 2.74
CA ASP A 112 3.37 4.42 3.55
C ASP A 112 3.04 3.71 4.88
N GLY A 113 1.78 3.38 5.11
CA GLY A 113 1.28 2.74 6.32
C GLY A 113 -0.19 2.36 6.18
N ASN A 114 -0.72 1.69 7.20
CA ASN A 114 -2.14 1.31 7.28
C ASN A 114 -2.95 2.10 8.33
N LYS A 115 -2.41 3.25 8.77
CA LYS A 115 -2.99 4.12 9.79
C LYS A 115 -3.78 5.26 9.13
N SER A 116 -4.65 5.92 9.89
CA SER A 116 -5.52 6.99 9.36
C SER A 116 -4.77 8.28 8.97
N HIS A 117 -3.50 8.41 9.34
CA HIS A 117 -2.61 9.52 9.02
C HIS A 117 -1.51 9.16 8.01
N SER A 118 -1.50 7.94 7.48
CA SER A 118 -0.54 7.49 6.47
C SER A 118 -0.58 8.38 5.21
N ARG A 119 0.58 8.61 4.61
CA ARG A 119 0.77 9.42 3.40
C ARG A 119 0.30 8.60 2.19
N LEU A 120 -0.48 9.22 1.30
CA LEU A 120 -0.70 8.67 -0.04
C LEU A 120 0.62 8.83 -0.83
N ILE A 121 1.32 7.72 -1.05
CA ILE A 121 2.64 7.73 -1.69
C ILE A 121 2.62 7.36 -3.16
N GLY A 122 1.55 6.74 -3.68
CA GLY A 122 1.53 6.31 -5.07
C GLY A 122 0.23 5.67 -5.54
N ILE A 123 0.28 5.13 -6.75
CA ILE A 123 -0.76 4.31 -7.37
C ILE A 123 -0.12 3.11 -8.07
N GLU A 124 -0.93 2.08 -8.27
CA GLU A 124 -0.61 0.93 -9.11
C GLU A 124 -1.81 0.53 -9.98
N TYR A 125 -1.50 0.05 -11.18
CA TYR A 125 -2.43 -0.73 -12.00
C TYR A 125 -1.90 -2.15 -12.10
N ILE A 126 -2.75 -3.13 -11.81
CA ILE A 126 -2.43 -4.55 -11.91
C ILE A 126 -3.21 -5.13 -13.08
N VAL A 127 -2.53 -5.87 -13.96
CA VAL A 127 -3.16 -6.53 -15.10
C VAL A 127 -2.86 -8.03 -15.12
N SER A 128 -3.82 -8.82 -15.64
CA SER A 128 -3.58 -10.24 -15.89
C SER A 128 -2.50 -10.46 -16.95
N GLU A 129 -1.87 -11.64 -16.94
CA GLU A 129 -0.93 -12.04 -18.00
C GLU A 129 -1.51 -11.88 -19.41
N LYS A 130 -2.81 -12.15 -19.59
CA LYS A 130 -3.52 -11.99 -20.86
C LYS A 130 -3.45 -10.56 -21.38
N ILE A 131 -3.70 -9.56 -20.52
CA ILE A 131 -3.54 -8.15 -20.89
C ILE A 131 -2.06 -7.82 -21.07
N PHE A 132 -1.18 -8.22 -20.13
CA PHE A 132 0.25 -7.94 -20.20
C PHE A 132 0.87 -8.40 -21.53
N ARG A 133 0.56 -9.62 -21.99
CA ARG A 133 1.02 -10.16 -23.28
C ARG A 133 0.70 -9.23 -24.45
N SER A 134 -0.46 -8.58 -24.43
CA SER A 134 -0.96 -7.68 -25.48
C SER A 134 -0.37 -6.26 -25.46
N LEU A 135 0.35 -5.87 -24.40
CA LEU A 135 0.96 -4.55 -24.30
C LEU A 135 2.04 -4.33 -25.38
N PRO A 136 2.23 -3.08 -25.85
CA PRO A 136 3.37 -2.68 -26.68
C PRO A 136 4.72 -3.05 -26.04
N ALA A 137 5.71 -3.39 -26.86
CA ALA A 137 7.01 -3.86 -26.38
C ALA A 137 7.81 -2.78 -25.61
N ASP A 138 7.57 -1.51 -25.90
CA ASP A 138 8.11 -0.32 -25.24
C ASP A 138 7.38 0.05 -23.94
N GLU A 139 6.15 -0.43 -23.75
CA GLU A 139 5.36 -0.24 -22.53
C GLU A 139 5.71 -1.28 -21.45
N LYS A 140 5.99 -2.54 -21.85
CA LYS A 140 6.27 -3.66 -20.93
C LYS A 140 7.38 -3.41 -19.87
N PRO A 141 8.50 -2.73 -20.17
CA PRO A 141 9.54 -2.44 -19.18
C PRO A 141 9.09 -1.56 -18.01
N LEU A 142 7.91 -0.93 -18.09
CA LEU A 142 7.27 -0.16 -17.02
C LEU A 142 6.44 -1.02 -16.05
N TRP A 143 6.50 -2.35 -16.19
CA TRP A 143 5.74 -3.31 -15.38
C TRP A 143 6.67 -4.32 -14.74
N HIS A 144 6.39 -4.67 -13.49
CA HIS A 144 7.07 -5.76 -12.78
C HIS A 144 6.13 -6.97 -12.63
N SER A 145 6.68 -8.15 -12.35
CA SER A 145 5.88 -9.37 -12.16
C SER A 145 5.63 -9.68 -10.67
N HIS A 146 4.38 -9.91 -10.29
CA HIS A 146 4.02 -10.21 -8.89
C HIS A 146 4.39 -11.63 -8.44
N ARG A 147 4.99 -12.43 -9.32
CA ARG A 147 5.28 -13.85 -9.08
C ARG A 147 6.13 -14.09 -7.85
N HIS A 148 7.24 -13.38 -7.71
CA HIS A 148 8.18 -13.67 -6.64
C HIS A 148 7.57 -13.22 -5.32
N GLU A 149 7.20 -11.95 -5.20
CA GLU A 149 6.58 -11.38 -4.00
C GLU A 149 5.36 -12.17 -3.47
N THR A 150 4.49 -12.67 -4.36
CA THR A 150 3.34 -13.52 -3.98
C THR A 150 3.77 -14.88 -3.45
N THR A 151 4.76 -15.53 -4.07
CA THR A 151 5.19 -16.89 -3.72
C THR A 151 6.27 -16.94 -2.63
N SER A 152 7.00 -15.84 -2.41
CA SER A 152 7.99 -15.67 -1.34
C SER A 152 7.37 -15.31 0.01
N GLY A 153 6.13 -14.79 0.01
CA GLY A 153 5.45 -14.24 1.18
C GLY A 153 5.76 -12.76 1.43
N GLU A 154 6.46 -12.09 0.52
CA GLU A 154 6.76 -10.64 0.64
C GLU A 154 5.50 -9.79 0.40
N LEU A 155 4.62 -10.18 -0.52
CA LEU A 155 3.26 -9.64 -0.64
C LEU A 155 2.28 -10.46 0.22
N VAL A 156 1.49 -9.79 1.05
CA VAL A 156 0.52 -10.43 1.97
C VAL A 156 -0.80 -9.67 2.03
N MET A 157 -1.90 -10.37 2.28
CA MET A 157 -3.19 -9.76 2.65
C MET A 157 -3.48 -10.00 4.14
N PRO A 158 -3.10 -9.07 5.04
CA PRO A 158 -3.17 -9.29 6.48
C PRO A 158 -4.60 -9.13 7.03
N ARG A 159 -4.87 -9.78 8.18
CA ARG A 159 -6.15 -9.77 8.92
C ARG A 159 -7.30 -10.55 8.25
N ILE A 160 -6.98 -11.47 7.34
CA ILE A 160 -7.91 -12.52 6.85
C ILE A 160 -7.33 -13.92 7.15
N PRO A 161 -8.14 -15.00 7.16
CA PRO A 161 -7.63 -16.36 7.33
C PRO A 161 -6.68 -16.76 6.20
N MET A 162 -5.66 -17.55 6.54
CA MET A 162 -4.56 -17.95 5.64
C MET A 162 -5.03 -18.74 4.41
N GLU A 163 -6.16 -19.44 4.50
CA GLU A 163 -6.78 -20.19 3.40
C GLU A 163 -7.54 -19.26 2.42
N VAL A 164 -8.11 -18.17 2.93
CA VAL A 164 -8.74 -17.11 2.13
C VAL A 164 -7.67 -16.25 1.47
N GLU A 165 -6.60 -15.96 2.21
CA GLU A 165 -5.38 -15.29 1.76
C GLU A 165 -4.76 -16.03 0.56
N HIS A 166 -4.50 -17.34 0.72
CA HIS A 166 -3.97 -18.21 -0.34
C HIS A 166 -4.79 -18.14 -1.62
N THR A 167 -6.12 -18.27 -1.49
CA THR A 167 -7.05 -18.21 -2.63
C THR A 167 -7.01 -16.86 -3.34
N ALA A 168 -6.87 -15.76 -2.59
CA ALA A 168 -6.75 -14.42 -3.16
C ALA A 168 -5.38 -14.20 -3.83
N ILE A 169 -4.29 -14.58 -3.18
CA ILE A 169 -2.93 -14.49 -3.72
C ILE A 169 -2.77 -15.32 -5.01
N ALA A 170 -3.41 -16.49 -5.11
CA ALA A 170 -3.40 -17.32 -6.30
C ALA A 170 -3.87 -16.55 -7.57
N SER A 171 -4.77 -15.57 -7.43
CA SER A 171 -5.21 -14.71 -8.54
C SER A 171 -4.14 -13.69 -8.99
N LEU A 172 -3.18 -13.36 -8.12
CA LEU A 172 -2.14 -12.35 -8.36
C LEU A 172 -0.81 -12.93 -8.87
N VAL A 173 -0.53 -14.23 -8.63
CA VAL A 173 0.74 -14.89 -8.98
C VAL A 173 1.19 -14.72 -10.45
N ASN A 174 0.24 -14.61 -11.39
CA ASN A 174 0.52 -14.39 -12.82
C ASN A 174 -0.01 -13.02 -13.30
N THR A 175 0.06 -12.01 -12.44
CA THR A 175 -0.27 -10.61 -12.75
C THR A 175 0.96 -9.72 -12.78
N TYR A 176 0.79 -8.53 -13.35
CA TYR A 176 1.87 -7.56 -13.60
C TYR A 176 1.43 -6.19 -13.10
N GLY A 177 2.30 -5.51 -12.35
CA GLY A 177 2.05 -4.22 -11.72
C GLY A 177 2.80 -3.08 -12.40
N LYS A 178 2.12 -1.96 -12.67
CA LYS A 178 2.73 -0.68 -13.08
C LYS A 178 2.56 0.34 -11.98
N THR A 179 3.64 0.58 -11.25
CA THR A 179 3.61 1.34 -10.00
C THR A 179 4.36 2.66 -10.10
N TRP A 180 3.71 3.72 -9.64
CA TRP A 180 4.28 5.07 -9.60
C TRP A 180 4.15 5.64 -8.20
N HIS A 181 5.29 5.82 -7.52
CA HIS A 181 5.31 6.57 -6.27
C HIS A 181 5.46 8.07 -6.59
N THR A 182 4.55 8.87 -6.06
CA THR A 182 4.50 10.33 -6.16
C THR A 182 5.10 11.05 -4.94
N TRP A 183 5.39 10.31 -3.85
CA TRP A 183 6.04 10.83 -2.64
C TRP A 183 7.28 10.01 -2.29
N GLN A 184 8.45 10.64 -2.29
CA GLN A 184 9.72 10.00 -1.94
C GLN A 184 9.98 10.09 -0.43
N ILE A 185 9.28 9.26 0.34
CA ILE A 185 9.29 9.29 1.83
C ILE A 185 10.65 8.97 2.46
N ASP A 186 11.56 8.34 1.71
CA ASP A 186 12.95 8.04 2.11
C ASP A 186 13.90 9.24 2.04
N ARG A 187 13.40 10.41 1.59
CA ARG A 187 14.17 11.66 1.44
C ARG A 187 13.58 12.76 2.33
N ASP A 188 13.22 13.91 1.75
CA ASP A 188 12.44 14.94 2.43
C ASP A 188 10.95 14.57 2.37
N SER A 189 10.49 13.90 3.43
CA SER A 189 9.14 13.36 3.53
C SER A 189 8.07 14.38 3.97
N ALA A 190 8.42 15.67 4.15
CA ALA A 190 7.48 16.67 4.65
C ALA A 190 6.39 17.02 3.61
N LEU A 191 6.70 16.90 2.32
CA LEU A 191 5.81 17.11 1.17
C LEU A 191 6.18 16.17 -0.01
N PRO A 192 5.24 15.81 -0.90
CA PRO A 192 5.52 15.03 -2.10
C PRO A 192 6.23 15.91 -3.16
N LEU A 193 7.54 16.07 -3.01
CA LEU A 193 8.36 16.89 -3.90
C LEU A 193 8.93 16.06 -5.08
N GLY A 194 9.02 16.69 -6.25
CA GLY A 194 9.61 16.11 -7.45
C GLY A 194 8.58 15.61 -8.46
N ILE A 195 9.02 14.70 -9.34
CA ILE A 195 8.17 13.98 -10.29
C ILE A 195 7.90 12.55 -9.78
N PRO A 196 6.83 11.89 -10.24
CA PRO A 196 6.60 10.48 -9.94
C PRO A 196 7.80 9.62 -10.34
N GLN A 197 8.01 8.52 -9.62
CA GLN A 197 9.09 7.57 -9.87
C GLN A 197 8.51 6.20 -10.16
N LEU A 198 9.02 5.54 -11.20
CA LEU A 198 8.70 4.16 -11.49
C LEU A 198 9.24 3.28 -10.35
N MET A 199 8.40 2.37 -9.89
CA MET A 199 8.72 1.41 -8.84
C MET A 199 8.58 -0.01 -9.38
N MET A 200 9.42 -0.91 -8.90
CA MET A 200 9.45 -2.32 -9.29
C MET A 200 9.41 -3.22 -8.06
N GLY A 201 8.85 -4.42 -8.23
CA GLY A 201 8.86 -5.49 -7.23
C GLY A 201 10.09 -6.39 -7.33
N PHE A 202 10.36 -7.13 -6.25
CA PHE A 202 11.49 -8.06 -6.15
C PHE A 202 11.24 -9.34 -6.95
N THR A 203 12.31 -10.01 -7.37
CA THR A 203 12.24 -11.13 -8.33
C THR A 203 12.92 -12.41 -7.86
N GLN A 204 13.70 -12.35 -6.76
CA GLN A 204 14.37 -13.49 -6.15
C GLN A 204 14.80 -13.16 -4.71
N ASP A 205 14.99 -14.23 -3.92
CA ASP A 205 15.45 -14.15 -2.53
C ASP A 205 16.74 -13.32 -2.39
N GLY A 206 16.82 -12.53 -1.31
CA GLY A 206 18.01 -11.74 -0.96
C GLY A 206 18.13 -10.38 -1.66
N GLN A 207 17.12 -9.95 -2.43
CA GLN A 207 17.04 -8.58 -2.96
C GLN A 207 16.40 -7.60 -1.96
N LEU A 208 15.33 -8.02 -1.27
CA LEU A 208 14.70 -7.27 -0.19
C LEU A 208 15.52 -7.34 1.12
N GLU A 209 15.64 -6.22 1.81
CA GLU A 209 16.30 -6.16 3.12
C GLU A 209 15.55 -6.97 4.18
N ALA A 210 16.22 -7.97 4.77
CA ALA A 210 15.63 -8.84 5.81
C ALA A 210 15.05 -8.05 7.00
N ALA A 211 15.68 -6.94 7.38
CA ALA A 211 15.19 -6.07 8.46
C ALA A 211 13.85 -5.37 8.13
N MET A 212 13.53 -5.17 6.85
CA MET A 212 12.20 -4.66 6.44
C MET A 212 11.14 -5.74 6.60
N ILE A 213 11.44 -6.99 6.21
CA ILE A 213 10.55 -8.15 6.42
C ILE A 213 10.27 -8.34 7.92
N GLU A 214 11.31 -8.35 8.76
CA GLU A 214 11.17 -8.50 10.22
C GLU A 214 10.33 -7.37 10.85
N SER A 215 10.54 -6.12 10.41
CA SER A 215 9.77 -4.96 10.84
C SER A 215 8.28 -5.10 10.49
N ARG A 216 7.99 -5.45 9.23
CA ARG A 216 6.63 -5.64 8.70
C ARG A 216 5.91 -6.78 9.40
N ASP A 217 6.57 -7.94 9.52
CA ASP A 217 5.99 -9.13 10.15
C ASP A 217 5.62 -8.85 11.61
N THR A 218 6.45 -8.07 12.31
CA THR A 218 6.19 -7.62 13.68
C THR A 218 5.01 -6.65 13.76
N GLU A 219 4.92 -5.66 12.86
CA GLU A 219 3.80 -4.70 12.87
C GLU A 219 2.45 -5.35 12.52
N LEU A 220 2.43 -6.25 11.52
CA LEU A 220 1.20 -6.88 11.05
C LEU A 220 0.82 -8.16 11.83
N GLY A 221 1.73 -8.69 12.65
CA GLY A 221 1.51 -9.91 13.43
C GLY A 221 1.47 -11.19 12.59
N ILE A 222 2.27 -11.24 11.51
CA ILE A 222 2.29 -12.35 10.54
C ILE A 222 3.64 -13.11 10.57
N SER A 223 3.86 -14.00 9.60
CA SER A 223 5.18 -14.59 9.36
C SER A 223 5.35 -14.94 7.89
N THR A 224 6.24 -14.21 7.21
CA THR A 224 6.61 -14.39 5.79
C THR A 224 7.00 -15.84 5.48
N LEU A 225 7.72 -16.52 6.39
CA LEU A 225 8.08 -17.92 6.23
C LEU A 225 6.86 -18.86 6.23
N LYS A 226 5.83 -18.58 7.04
CA LYS A 226 4.59 -19.37 7.06
C LYS A 226 3.76 -19.12 5.80
N GLU A 227 3.69 -17.87 5.35
CA GLU A 227 3.05 -17.50 4.08
C GLU A 227 3.71 -18.24 2.90
N ARG A 228 5.05 -18.24 2.85
CA ARG A 228 5.82 -18.99 1.85
C ARG A 228 5.53 -20.50 1.86
N GLN A 229 5.49 -21.10 3.06
CA GLN A 229 5.18 -22.53 3.23
C GLN A 229 3.75 -22.86 2.78
N ASN A 230 2.79 -21.98 3.10
CA ASN A 230 1.39 -22.10 2.69
C ASN A 230 1.22 -22.02 1.16
N ARG A 231 2.12 -21.34 0.44
CA ARG A 231 2.04 -21.06 -1.00
C ARG A 231 2.99 -21.91 -1.85
N GLU A 232 3.54 -23.00 -1.30
CA GLU A 232 4.42 -23.92 -2.02
C GLU A 232 3.79 -24.51 -3.30
N ASP A 233 2.47 -24.74 -3.30
CA ASP A 233 1.70 -25.23 -4.44
C ASP A 233 1.56 -24.16 -5.54
N LEU A 234 1.36 -22.90 -5.16
CA LEU A 234 1.36 -21.75 -6.06
C LEU A 234 2.73 -21.59 -6.72
N ALA A 235 3.82 -21.67 -5.93
CA ALA A 235 5.19 -21.61 -6.44
C ALA A 235 5.49 -22.74 -7.46
N LYS A 236 4.94 -23.95 -7.26
CA LYS A 236 5.12 -25.11 -8.15
C LYS A 236 4.25 -25.06 -9.42
N SER A 237 3.13 -24.34 -9.39
CA SER A 237 2.13 -24.30 -10.47
C SER A 237 2.19 -23.03 -11.33
N ALA A 238 2.82 -21.96 -10.84
CA ALA A 238 3.00 -20.71 -11.56
C ALA A 238 3.86 -20.90 -12.82
N GLY A 239 3.44 -20.31 -13.96
CA GLY A 239 4.11 -20.45 -15.29
C GLY A 239 5.53 -19.84 -15.40
N PRO A 240 5.97 -19.35 -16.57
CA PRO A 240 7.11 -18.45 -16.66
C PRO A 240 6.69 -16.98 -16.49
N VAL A 241 7.59 -16.10 -16.02
CA VAL A 241 7.41 -14.64 -16.18
C VAL A 241 7.42 -14.31 -17.67
N GLN A 242 6.53 -13.40 -18.10
CA GLN A 242 6.47 -13.00 -19.51
C GLN A 242 7.58 -12.00 -19.87
N ALA A 243 8.22 -12.25 -21.02
CA ALA A 243 9.30 -11.42 -21.52
C ALA A 243 8.88 -9.94 -21.68
N GLY A 244 9.76 -9.05 -21.23
CA GLY A 244 9.58 -7.60 -21.27
C GLY A 244 9.14 -6.99 -19.93
N ALA A 245 8.64 -7.79 -18.98
CA ALA A 245 8.47 -7.36 -17.59
C ALA A 245 9.84 -7.23 -16.90
N ASP A 246 9.86 -6.65 -15.70
CA ASP A 246 11.04 -6.57 -14.83
C ASP A 246 12.24 -5.91 -15.52
N GLY A 247 11.98 -4.89 -16.36
CA GLY A 247 12.95 -4.36 -17.34
C GLY A 247 14.29 -3.88 -16.76
N TRP A 248 14.31 -3.52 -15.47
CA TRP A 248 15.51 -3.20 -14.69
C TRP A 248 16.55 -4.34 -14.68
N GLN A 249 16.13 -5.60 -14.83
CA GLN A 249 17.03 -6.77 -14.89
C GLN A 249 18.01 -6.72 -16.07
N SER A 250 17.77 -5.87 -17.06
CA SER A 250 18.72 -5.58 -18.14
C SER A 250 19.98 -4.80 -17.70
N GLY A 251 20.01 -4.29 -16.46
CA GLY A 251 21.00 -3.33 -15.98
C GLY A 251 20.70 -1.88 -16.39
N GLN A 252 19.55 -1.64 -17.03
CA GLN A 252 19.04 -0.32 -17.37
C GLN A 252 17.56 -0.22 -16.96
N ALA A 253 17.16 0.95 -16.44
CA ALA A 253 15.80 1.20 -15.98
C ALA A 253 15.18 2.40 -16.71
N ALA A 254 13.86 2.35 -16.90
CA ALA A 254 13.09 3.50 -17.33
C ALA A 254 12.79 4.40 -16.13
N GLN A 255 12.93 5.71 -16.29
CA GLN A 255 12.50 6.68 -15.28
C GLN A 255 11.99 7.96 -15.96
N LEU A 256 11.08 8.68 -15.31
CA LEU A 256 10.56 9.94 -15.84
C LEU A 256 11.62 11.05 -15.79
N VAL A 257 11.55 11.95 -16.77
CA VAL A 257 12.35 13.19 -16.82
C VAL A 257 11.43 14.39 -17.01
N LEU A 258 11.62 15.43 -16.20
CA LEU A 258 10.84 16.67 -16.32
C LEU A 258 11.35 17.52 -17.50
N GLN A 259 10.49 17.78 -18.49
CA GLN A 259 10.82 18.59 -19.66
C GLN A 259 9.85 19.76 -19.83
N LYS A 260 10.37 20.91 -20.28
CA LYS A 260 9.55 22.07 -20.65
C LYS A 260 9.07 21.92 -22.10
N LEU A 261 7.77 21.68 -22.28
CA LEU A 261 7.15 21.56 -23.59
C LEU A 261 6.27 22.79 -23.92
N PRO A 262 6.15 23.20 -25.19
CA PRO A 262 5.21 24.26 -25.58
C PRO A 262 3.76 23.89 -25.24
N LEU A 263 3.06 24.76 -24.51
CA LEU A 263 1.65 24.57 -24.18
C LEU A 263 0.79 24.72 -25.44
N LYS A 264 0.33 23.58 -25.99
CA LYS A 264 -0.60 23.53 -27.12
C LYS A 264 -2.00 23.98 -26.68
N ASN A 265 -2.76 24.57 -27.61
CA ASN A 265 -4.16 24.97 -27.41
C ASN A 265 -4.42 25.89 -26.20
N ARG A 266 -3.44 26.72 -25.78
CA ARG A 266 -3.65 27.74 -24.75
C ARG A 266 -4.69 28.74 -25.24
N ARG A 267 -5.93 28.60 -24.75
CA ARG A 267 -6.96 29.63 -24.88
C ARG A 267 -6.64 30.75 -23.89
N GLY A 268 -6.58 31.97 -24.40
CA GLY A 268 -6.48 33.23 -23.66
C GLY A 268 -7.49 34.19 -24.26
#